data_AF-A0AAT9PG48-F1
#
_entry.id   AF-A0AAT9PG48-F1
#
_cell.length_a   1.000
_cell.length_b   1.000
_cell.length_c   1.000
_cell.angle_alpha   90.00
_cell.angle_beta   90.00
_cell.angle_gamma   90.00
#
_symmetry.space_group_name_H-M   'P 1'
#
loop_
_entity.id
_entity.type
_entity.pdbx_description
1 polymer ?
#
loop_
_entity_poly.entity_id
_entity_poly.type
_entity_poly.pdbx_seq_one_letter_code
_entity_poly.pdbx_strand_id
1 'polypeptide(L)'
;MTRSFNTLLPYSSAISRFKPALLSMLIGCSMVVAGCNQAPKTKADASTDNTESKTELKTDTNTDNNEQTAQQPQNDPDAQPMMSTQDKPLEINWRALDSGEKAVDPKSFKYPFALDSDAVQAQAKFSGISPEQAQHSLTVGMASNEPLEKLLDQLADSYVSHSYSEKDAKLIVYTTPNVTPSEYDYVIKHQFARGLILPIEIMPSPEGKADAASNTAAH
;
A
#
# COMPACT_ATOMS: atom_id res chain seq x y z
N MET A 1 26.66 -52.89 -39.48
CA MET A 1 27.34 -51.80 -40.20
C MET A 1 27.52 -50.63 -39.25
N THR A 2 28.76 -50.45 -38.81
CA THR A 2 29.28 -49.41 -37.93
C THR A 2 29.42 -48.10 -38.70
N ARG A 3 28.93 -46.98 -38.16
CA ARG A 3 29.56 -45.66 -38.37
C ARG A 3 29.37 -44.77 -37.14
N SER A 4 30.45 -44.69 -36.38
CA SER A 4 30.74 -43.64 -35.41
C SER A 4 30.86 -42.29 -36.13
N PHE A 5 30.35 -41.23 -35.51
CA PHE A 5 30.85 -39.88 -35.73
C PHE A 5 31.47 -39.37 -34.43
N ASN A 6 32.72 -38.94 -34.57
CA ASN A 6 33.60 -38.42 -33.56
C ASN A 6 33.64 -36.88 -33.65
N THR A 7 34.36 -36.26 -32.72
CA THR A 7 34.91 -34.89 -32.71
C THR A 7 34.07 -33.72 -32.19
N LEU A 8 34.14 -33.55 -30.85
CA LEU A 8 34.76 -32.43 -30.12
C LEU A 8 35.09 -31.12 -30.86
N LEU A 9 34.61 -30.01 -30.30
CA LEU A 9 35.35 -28.74 -30.18
C LEU A 9 35.04 -28.06 -28.83
N PRO A 10 36.04 -27.70 -28.01
CA PRO A 10 35.85 -26.85 -26.85
C PRO A 10 35.96 -25.38 -27.24
N TYR A 11 34.94 -24.57 -26.92
CA TYR A 11 35.05 -23.11 -26.99
C TYR A 11 35.61 -22.59 -25.66
N SER A 12 36.86 -22.16 -25.73
CA SER A 12 37.59 -21.49 -24.66
C SER A 12 37.36 -19.98 -24.79
N SER A 13 36.87 -19.34 -23.74
CA SER A 13 36.93 -17.89 -23.60
C SER A 13 37.23 -17.52 -22.15
N ALA A 14 38.52 -17.32 -21.90
CA ALA A 14 39.04 -16.64 -20.73
C ALA A 14 38.67 -15.15 -20.82
N ILE A 15 37.93 -14.64 -19.84
CA ILE A 15 37.75 -13.20 -19.65
C ILE A 15 38.39 -12.81 -18.31
N SER A 16 39.59 -12.27 -18.47
CA SER A 16 40.11 -11.05 -17.86
C SER A 16 39.65 -10.69 -16.44
N ARG A 17 40.65 -10.72 -15.56
CA ARG A 17 40.67 -10.18 -14.20
C ARG A 17 40.39 -8.67 -14.21
N PHE A 18 39.26 -8.24 -13.65
CA PHE A 18 39.10 -6.88 -13.17
C PHE A 18 39.47 -6.82 -11.68
N LYS A 19 40.54 -6.09 -11.37
CA LYS A 19 40.87 -5.65 -10.00
C LYS A 19 40.28 -4.26 -9.80
N PRO A 20 39.38 -4.02 -8.83
CA PRO A 20 39.20 -2.69 -8.29
C PRO A 20 40.23 -2.47 -7.16
N ALA A 21 41.07 -1.46 -7.36
CA ALA A 21 41.97 -0.95 -6.34
C ALA A 21 41.18 -0.09 -5.33
N LEU A 22 41.44 -0.37 -4.06
CA LEU A 22 41.39 0.48 -2.87
C LEU A 22 40.96 1.95 -3.06
N LEU A 23 39.88 2.32 -2.38
CA LEU A 23 39.78 3.63 -1.72
C LEU A 23 39.17 3.44 -0.34
N SER A 24 40.03 3.27 0.66
CA SER A 24 39.66 3.27 2.08
C SER A 24 39.39 4.71 2.52
N MET A 25 38.13 5.07 2.68
CA MET A 25 37.74 6.33 3.31
C MET A 25 37.68 6.13 4.83
N LEU A 26 38.44 6.95 5.53
CA LEU A 26 38.59 6.95 6.99
C LEU A 26 37.25 7.13 7.71
N ILE A 27 37.03 6.23 8.66
CA ILE A 27 36.01 6.26 9.70
C ILE A 27 36.37 7.36 10.70
N GLY A 28 35.48 8.35 10.83
CA GLY A 28 35.46 9.31 11.94
C GLY A 28 34.19 9.11 12.76
N CYS A 29 34.37 8.58 13.97
CA CYS A 29 33.33 8.19 14.92
C CYS A 29 32.59 9.36 15.58
N SER A 30 31.31 9.08 15.84
CA SER A 30 30.56 9.32 17.08
C SER A 30 29.97 10.68 17.43
N MET A 31 28.63 10.65 17.42
CA MET A 31 27.68 11.04 18.48
C MET A 31 27.78 12.44 19.09
N VAL A 32 26.66 13.20 18.98
CA VAL A 32 25.86 13.57 20.16
C VAL A 32 24.39 13.68 19.76
N VAL A 33 23.53 12.87 20.38
CA VAL A 33 22.09 13.15 20.49
C VAL A 33 21.92 14.25 21.52
N ALA A 34 21.36 15.38 21.12
CA ALA A 34 20.86 16.39 22.04
C ALA A 34 19.43 16.74 21.62
N GLY A 35 18.46 16.08 22.25
CA GLY A 35 17.10 16.58 22.30
C GLY A 35 17.05 17.79 23.23
N CYS A 36 16.33 18.83 22.81
CA CYS A 36 15.84 19.88 23.70
C CYS A 36 14.48 20.34 23.18
N ASN A 37 13.42 19.86 23.85
CA ASN A 37 12.11 20.50 23.89
C ASN A 37 12.29 21.97 24.33
N GLN A 38 11.88 22.91 23.50
CA GLN A 38 11.73 24.30 23.93
C GLN A 38 10.29 24.52 24.40
N ALA A 39 10.08 24.34 25.70
CA ALA A 39 9.05 25.09 26.41
C ALA A 39 9.64 26.46 26.81
N PRO A 40 8.91 27.57 26.65
CA PRO A 40 9.44 28.90 26.93
C PRO A 40 9.66 29.12 28.43
N LYS A 41 10.84 29.64 28.78
CA LYS A 41 11.15 30.12 30.14
C LYS A 41 10.49 31.47 30.37
N THR A 42 9.42 31.48 31.16
CA THR A 42 8.91 32.68 31.82
C THR A 42 9.85 33.03 32.97
N LYS A 43 10.53 34.19 32.89
CA LYS A 43 11.12 34.84 34.06
C LYS A 43 10.00 35.64 34.74
N ALA A 44 9.77 35.35 36.02
CA ALA A 44 8.96 36.20 36.89
C ALA A 44 9.82 36.56 38.11
N ASP A 45 10.08 37.86 38.27
CA ASP A 45 10.36 38.45 39.58
C ASP A 45 9.13 39.27 39.96
N ALA A 46 8.33 38.67 40.85
CA ALA A 46 7.61 39.34 41.91
C ALA A 46 7.47 38.31 43.04
N SER A 47 8.28 38.50 44.07
CA SER A 47 8.40 37.73 45.33
C SER A 47 7.07 37.67 46.10
N THR A 48 6.65 36.50 46.63
CA THR A 48 6.95 35.95 48.00
C THR A 48 6.03 36.61 49.06
N ASP A 49 5.31 35.97 49.98
CA ASP A 49 5.23 34.58 50.46
C ASP A 49 4.24 34.51 51.65
N ASN A 50 3.68 33.31 51.86
CA ASN A 50 3.14 32.67 53.08
C ASN A 50 2.20 33.39 54.08
N THR A 51 1.17 32.64 54.54
CA THR A 51 1.10 32.07 55.91
C THR A 51 -0.07 31.07 56.08
N GLU A 52 0.32 29.82 56.37
CA GLU A 52 -0.24 28.77 57.26
C GLU A 52 -1.73 28.70 57.66
N SER A 53 -2.33 27.49 57.58
CA SER A 53 -2.51 26.59 58.76
C SER A 53 -3.48 25.42 58.52
N LYS A 54 -2.93 24.20 58.62
CA LYS A 54 -3.32 23.04 59.45
C LYS A 54 -4.79 22.55 59.61
N THR A 55 -4.91 21.21 59.56
CA THR A 55 -5.79 20.28 60.35
C THR A 55 -6.93 19.62 59.54
N GLU A 56 -6.71 18.41 58.98
CA GLU A 56 -7.17 17.06 59.44
C GLU A 56 -8.60 16.72 58.94
N LEU A 57 -9.01 15.49 58.55
CA LEU A 57 -8.43 14.14 58.45
C LEU A 57 -9.49 13.21 57.78
N LYS A 58 -9.03 12.08 57.21
CA LYS A 58 -9.73 10.78 56.95
C LYS A 58 -10.60 10.66 55.67
N THR A 59 -10.63 9.56 54.92
CA THR A 59 -9.85 8.29 54.86
C THR A 59 -10.49 7.40 53.78
N ASP A 60 -9.63 6.68 53.06
CA ASP A 60 -9.80 5.32 52.51
C ASP A 60 -10.56 5.02 51.21
N THR A 61 -9.74 4.62 50.22
CA THR A 61 -9.63 3.25 49.66
C THR A 61 -10.44 2.89 48.41
N ASN A 62 -9.65 2.49 47.38
CA ASN A 62 -9.83 1.52 46.28
C ASN A 62 -11.25 1.12 45.83
N THR A 63 -11.43 1.05 44.50
CA THR A 63 -11.60 -0.24 43.79
C THR A 63 -11.56 -0.07 42.27
N ASP A 64 -10.87 -1.00 41.63
CA ASP A 64 -10.71 -1.22 40.19
C ASP A 64 -12.02 -1.31 39.38
N ASN A 65 -11.97 -0.87 38.12
CA ASN A 65 -12.12 -1.73 36.92
C ASN A 65 -12.75 -0.99 35.72
N ASN A 66 -11.97 -0.96 34.64
CA ASN A 66 -12.34 -1.36 33.28
C ASN A 66 -13.76 -1.05 32.78
N GLU A 67 -13.92 -0.01 31.95
CA GLU A 67 -15.01 0.06 30.98
C GLU A 67 -14.50 0.48 29.60
N GLN A 68 -14.33 -0.56 28.79
CA GLN A 68 -14.33 -0.59 27.34
C GLN A 68 -15.55 0.18 26.79
N THR A 69 -15.34 1.38 26.23
CA THR A 69 -16.38 2.06 25.46
C THR A 69 -16.47 1.42 24.07
N ALA A 70 -17.34 0.41 23.98
CA ALA A 70 -17.83 -0.10 22.71
C ALA A 70 -18.51 1.04 21.94
N GLN A 71 -18.00 1.34 20.74
CA GLN A 71 -18.68 2.24 19.79
C GLN A 71 -19.92 1.51 19.27
N GLN A 72 -21.07 1.95 19.76
CA GLN A 72 -22.38 1.52 19.29
C GLN A 72 -22.62 2.09 17.87
N PRO A 73 -23.20 1.33 16.92
CA PRO A 73 -23.51 1.85 15.59
C PRO A 73 -24.54 2.97 15.72
N GLN A 74 -24.20 4.17 15.26
CA GLN A 74 -25.18 5.22 15.04
C GLN A 74 -26.03 4.82 13.83
N ASN A 75 -27.27 4.40 14.08
CA ASN A 75 -28.28 4.23 13.05
C ASN A 75 -28.72 5.62 12.57
N ASP A 76 -28.14 6.07 11.46
CA ASP A 76 -28.63 7.21 10.70
C ASP A 76 -29.96 6.81 10.03
N PRO A 77 -31.09 7.47 10.32
CA PRO A 77 -32.39 7.15 9.74
C PRO A 77 -32.50 7.43 8.23
N ASP A 78 -31.48 8.00 7.59
CA ASP A 78 -31.40 8.22 6.14
C ASP A 78 -30.34 7.33 5.44
N ALA A 79 -29.73 6.40 6.17
CA ALA A 79 -28.84 5.40 5.57
C ALA A 79 -29.64 4.45 4.68
N GLN A 80 -29.43 4.57 3.36
CA GLN A 80 -29.88 3.57 2.40
C GLN A 80 -29.36 2.20 2.85
N PRO A 81 -30.18 1.13 2.80
CA PRO A 81 -29.72 -0.19 3.18
C PRO A 81 -28.51 -0.57 2.32
N MET A 82 -27.37 -0.82 2.98
CA MET A 82 -26.19 -1.37 2.33
C MET A 82 -26.61 -2.66 1.62
N MET A 83 -26.34 -2.77 0.31
CA MET A 83 -26.60 -4.02 -0.40
C MET A 83 -25.76 -5.12 0.23
N SER A 84 -26.42 -6.18 0.72
CA SER A 84 -25.69 -7.39 1.12
C SER A 84 -25.47 -8.28 -0.09
N THR A 85 -24.23 -8.65 -0.30
CA THR A 85 -23.73 -9.41 -1.45
C THR A 85 -23.06 -10.72 -1.05
N GLN A 86 -22.70 -10.90 0.23
CA GLN A 86 -21.95 -12.06 0.72
C GLN A 86 -22.66 -13.41 0.53
N ASP A 87 -24.00 -13.42 0.54
CA ASP A 87 -24.79 -14.66 0.47
C ASP A 87 -24.96 -15.22 -0.95
N LYS A 88 -24.44 -14.53 -1.97
CA LYS A 88 -24.62 -14.91 -3.38
C LYS A 88 -23.30 -14.80 -4.15
N PRO A 89 -23.09 -15.67 -5.15
CA PRO A 89 -22.02 -15.47 -6.11
C PRO A 89 -22.11 -14.07 -6.75
N LEU A 90 -21.02 -13.32 -6.72
CA LEU A 90 -20.90 -11.98 -7.28
C LEU A 90 -19.87 -11.98 -8.41
N GLU A 91 -20.27 -11.46 -9.57
CA GLU A 91 -19.37 -11.19 -10.69
C GLU A 91 -19.30 -9.68 -10.93
N ILE A 92 -18.08 -9.16 -11.13
CA ILE A 92 -17.88 -7.74 -11.42
C ILE A 92 -18.37 -7.42 -12.83
N ASN A 93 -19.23 -6.41 -12.94
CA ASN A 93 -19.64 -5.87 -14.23
C ASN A 93 -18.62 -4.82 -14.70
N TRP A 94 -17.56 -5.29 -15.34
CA TRP A 94 -16.48 -4.45 -15.86
C TRP A 94 -16.95 -3.38 -16.86
N ARG A 95 -18.01 -3.66 -17.64
CA ARG A 95 -18.57 -2.68 -18.58
C ARG A 95 -19.16 -1.46 -17.89
N ALA A 96 -19.65 -1.60 -16.65
CA ALA A 96 -20.15 -0.48 -15.88
C ALA A 96 -19.03 0.40 -15.29
N LEU A 97 -17.79 -0.09 -15.27
CA LEU A 97 -16.63 0.67 -14.80
C LEU A 97 -15.98 1.47 -15.90
N ASP A 98 -16.05 0.97 -17.14
CA ASP A 98 -15.39 1.53 -18.33
C ASP A 98 -15.45 3.06 -18.36
N SER A 99 -14.29 3.69 -18.53
CA SER A 99 -14.16 5.15 -18.51
C SER A 99 -14.57 5.80 -19.82
N GLY A 100 -14.62 5.03 -20.92
CA GLY A 100 -14.76 5.49 -22.29
C GLY A 100 -13.48 6.08 -22.88
N GLU A 101 -12.37 6.11 -22.14
CA GLU A 101 -11.10 6.66 -22.61
C GLU A 101 -10.34 5.68 -23.52
N LYS A 102 -9.51 6.23 -24.40
CA LYS A 102 -8.64 5.42 -25.26
C LYS A 102 -7.27 5.25 -24.63
N ALA A 103 -6.78 4.02 -24.65
CA ALA A 103 -5.43 3.72 -24.20
C ALA A 103 -4.38 4.51 -25.01
N VAL A 104 -3.36 5.00 -24.32
CA VAL A 104 -2.19 5.67 -24.91
C VAL A 104 -0.93 4.84 -24.68
N ASP A 105 0.06 5.01 -25.56
CA ASP A 105 1.36 4.34 -25.38
C ASP A 105 2.11 4.97 -24.18
N PRO A 106 2.41 4.19 -23.12
CA PRO A 106 3.13 4.67 -21.94
C PRO A 106 4.48 5.31 -22.26
N LYS A 107 5.14 4.95 -23.37
CA LYS A 107 6.43 5.54 -23.79
C LYS A 107 6.29 6.95 -24.35
N SER A 108 5.12 7.28 -24.88
CA SER A 108 4.80 8.60 -25.44
C SER A 108 4.09 9.52 -24.45
N PHE A 109 3.72 8.98 -23.28
CA PHE A 109 2.97 9.69 -22.26
C PHE A 109 3.80 10.81 -21.61
N LYS A 110 3.17 11.95 -21.37
CA LYS A 110 3.79 13.09 -20.68
C LYS A 110 3.59 12.95 -19.18
N TYR A 111 4.51 12.27 -18.52
CA TYR A 111 4.45 12.05 -17.08
C TYR A 111 4.54 13.37 -16.28
N PRO A 112 3.76 13.52 -15.21
CA PRO A 112 3.82 14.70 -14.34
C PRO A 112 5.08 14.73 -13.47
N PHE A 113 5.73 13.58 -13.27
CA PHE A 113 7.00 13.46 -12.54
C PHE A 113 8.17 13.46 -13.51
N ALA A 114 9.21 14.25 -13.23
CA ALA A 114 10.47 14.15 -13.96
C ALA A 114 11.20 12.85 -13.59
N LEU A 115 11.84 12.21 -14.57
CA LEU A 115 12.50 10.91 -14.40
C LEU A 115 13.65 10.95 -13.38
N ASP A 116 14.34 12.10 -13.31
CA ASP A 116 15.45 12.37 -12.41
C ASP A 116 15.02 13.03 -11.08
N SER A 117 13.72 13.17 -10.83
CA SER A 117 13.23 13.75 -9.58
C SER A 117 13.49 12.87 -8.36
N ASP A 118 13.67 13.49 -7.20
CA ASP A 118 13.88 12.79 -5.92
C ASP A 118 12.78 11.76 -5.63
N ALA A 119 11.52 12.08 -5.97
CA ALA A 119 10.39 11.18 -5.79
C ALA A 119 10.53 9.90 -6.62
N VAL A 120 10.86 10.02 -7.91
CA VAL A 120 11.03 8.87 -8.81
C VAL A 120 12.24 8.04 -8.38
N GLN A 121 13.36 8.67 -8.03
CA GLN A 121 14.56 7.97 -7.60
C GLN A 121 14.36 7.23 -6.25
N ALA A 122 13.66 7.86 -5.30
CA ALA A 122 13.31 7.24 -4.03
C ALA A 122 12.39 6.04 -4.23
N GLN A 123 11.35 6.17 -5.06
CA GLN A 123 10.43 5.10 -5.37
C GLN A 123 11.13 3.92 -6.07
N ALA A 124 11.96 4.22 -7.08
CA ALA A 124 12.75 3.21 -7.79
C ALA A 124 13.63 2.40 -6.84
N LYS A 125 14.31 3.09 -5.92
CA LYS A 125 15.14 2.45 -4.90
C LYS A 125 14.33 1.63 -3.90
N PHE A 126 13.20 2.17 -3.42
CA PHE A 126 12.36 1.50 -2.43
C PHE A 126 11.75 0.21 -2.98
N SER A 127 11.18 0.27 -4.18
CA SER A 127 10.51 -0.87 -4.83
C SER A 127 11.47 -1.78 -5.60
N GLY A 128 12.75 -1.41 -5.75
CA GLY A 128 13.72 -2.18 -6.52
C GLY A 128 13.39 -2.26 -8.01
N ILE A 129 12.88 -1.17 -8.59
CA ILE A 129 12.46 -1.05 -9.99
C ILE A 129 13.25 0.04 -10.72
N SER A 130 13.13 0.13 -12.05
CA SER A 130 13.78 1.20 -12.81
C SER A 130 13.13 2.57 -12.54
N PRO A 131 13.85 3.69 -12.75
CA PRO A 131 13.26 5.02 -12.70
C PRO A 131 12.04 5.19 -13.60
N GLU A 132 12.05 4.61 -14.81
CA GLU A 132 10.91 4.67 -15.74
C GLU A 132 9.69 3.92 -15.19
N GLN A 133 9.92 2.73 -14.61
CA GLN A 133 8.86 1.97 -13.95
C GLN A 133 8.30 2.73 -12.75
N ALA A 134 9.17 3.35 -11.94
CA ALA A 134 8.76 4.16 -10.79
C ALA A 134 7.97 5.41 -11.22
N GLN A 135 8.41 6.12 -12.27
CA GLN A 135 7.69 7.27 -12.83
C GLN A 135 6.28 6.88 -13.29
N HIS A 136 6.18 5.76 -14.01
CA HIS A 136 4.90 5.21 -14.45
C HIS A 136 4.02 4.83 -13.25
N SER A 137 4.57 4.06 -12.31
CA SER A 137 3.88 3.55 -11.15
C SER A 137 3.37 4.64 -10.21
N LEU A 138 4.14 5.71 -9.98
CA LEU A 138 3.67 6.88 -9.22
C LEU A 138 2.49 7.56 -9.91
N THR A 139 2.57 7.70 -11.23
CA THR A 139 1.53 8.39 -12.03
C THR A 139 0.22 7.60 -12.05
N VAL A 140 0.30 6.29 -12.30
CA VAL A 140 -0.84 5.39 -12.28
C VAL A 140 -1.41 5.25 -10.86
N GLY A 141 -0.54 5.11 -9.86
CA GLY A 141 -0.91 4.96 -8.45
C GLY A 141 -1.70 6.16 -7.92
N MET A 142 -1.36 7.38 -8.31
CA MET A 142 -2.13 8.59 -7.98
C MET A 142 -3.58 8.56 -8.48
N ALA A 143 -3.84 7.85 -9.57
CA ALA A 143 -5.17 7.73 -10.16
C ALA A 143 -5.90 6.42 -9.77
N SER A 144 -5.28 5.57 -8.94
CA SER A 144 -5.82 4.24 -8.62
C SER A 144 -7.14 4.24 -7.86
N ASN A 145 -7.45 5.33 -7.15
CA ASN A 145 -8.73 5.50 -6.48
C ASN A 145 -9.91 5.62 -7.46
N GLU A 146 -9.68 6.09 -8.69
CA GLU A 146 -10.77 6.32 -9.66
C GLU A 146 -11.59 5.05 -9.97
N PRO A 147 -10.98 3.91 -10.37
CA PRO A 147 -11.74 2.67 -10.52
C PRO A 147 -12.11 2.03 -9.19
N LEU A 148 -11.34 2.25 -8.12
CA LEU A 148 -11.62 1.66 -6.81
C LEU A 148 -12.98 2.12 -6.26
N GLU A 149 -13.28 3.42 -6.32
CA GLU A 149 -14.56 3.96 -5.86
C GLU A 149 -15.76 3.28 -6.56
N LYS A 150 -15.67 3.06 -7.88
CA LYS A 150 -16.70 2.35 -8.65
C LYS A 150 -16.78 0.85 -8.32
N LEU A 151 -15.64 0.23 -7.98
CA LEU A 151 -15.62 -1.17 -7.55
C LEU A 151 -16.31 -1.33 -6.20
N LEU A 152 -16.09 -0.40 -5.26
CA LEU A 152 -16.71 -0.43 -3.94
C LEU A 152 -18.24 -0.42 -4.03
N ASP A 153 -18.81 0.32 -4.98
CA ASP A 153 -20.27 0.33 -5.21
C ASP A 153 -20.83 -1.04 -5.62
N GLN A 154 -20.08 -1.82 -6.39
CA GLN A 154 -20.51 -3.17 -6.80
C GLN A 154 -20.19 -4.24 -5.74
N LEU A 155 -19.08 -4.06 -5.02
CA LEU A 155 -18.60 -5.02 -4.04
C LEU A 155 -19.36 -4.93 -2.71
N ALA A 156 -19.80 -3.74 -2.30
CA ALA A 156 -20.50 -3.51 -1.04
C ALA A 156 -19.82 -4.24 0.15
N ASP A 157 -20.55 -5.11 0.84
CA ASP A 157 -20.04 -5.91 1.97
C ASP A 157 -19.09 -7.06 1.58
N SER A 158 -18.90 -7.35 0.28
CA SER A 158 -17.91 -8.33 -0.20
C SER A 158 -16.50 -7.74 -0.36
N TYR A 159 -16.32 -6.43 -0.20
CA TYR A 159 -14.98 -5.80 -0.17
C TYR A 159 -14.28 -6.05 1.17
N VAL A 160 -13.03 -6.49 1.14
CA VAL A 160 -12.20 -6.72 2.34
C VAL A 160 -11.13 -5.65 2.47
N SER A 161 -10.29 -5.50 1.44
CA SER A 161 -9.19 -4.53 1.41
C SER A 161 -8.68 -4.34 -0.02
N HIS A 162 -7.72 -3.45 -0.21
CA HIS A 162 -6.98 -3.34 -1.47
C HIS A 162 -5.50 -3.06 -1.20
N SER A 163 -4.67 -3.31 -2.21
CA SER A 163 -3.26 -2.91 -2.23
C SER A 163 -2.88 -2.44 -3.63
N TYR A 164 -1.79 -1.68 -3.71
CA TYR A 164 -1.21 -1.27 -4.98
C TYR A 164 0.19 -1.86 -5.08
N SER A 165 0.45 -2.64 -6.13
CA SER A 165 1.79 -3.15 -6.45
C SER A 165 2.53 -2.10 -7.24
N GLU A 166 3.57 -1.48 -6.65
CA GLU A 166 4.32 -0.46 -7.37
C GLU A 166 5.17 -1.06 -8.49
N LYS A 167 5.56 -2.33 -8.33
CA LYS A 167 6.35 -3.06 -9.32
C LYS A 167 5.55 -3.33 -10.60
N ASP A 168 4.28 -3.69 -10.44
CA ASP A 168 3.41 -4.05 -11.56
C ASP A 168 2.47 -2.90 -11.96
N ALA A 169 2.54 -1.77 -11.24
CA ALA A 169 1.61 -0.66 -11.34
C ALA A 169 0.13 -1.11 -11.32
N LYS A 170 -0.18 -2.05 -10.42
CA LYS A 170 -1.43 -2.81 -10.39
C LYS A 170 -2.24 -2.55 -9.12
N LEU A 171 -3.55 -2.36 -9.25
CA LEU A 171 -4.49 -2.36 -8.13
C LEU A 171 -4.99 -3.79 -7.86
N ILE A 172 -4.78 -4.29 -6.66
CA ILE A 172 -5.29 -5.59 -6.22
C ILE A 172 -6.41 -5.34 -5.21
N VAL A 173 -7.60 -5.87 -5.47
CA VAL A 173 -8.75 -5.77 -4.57
C VAL A 173 -9.04 -7.14 -3.97
N TYR A 174 -8.92 -7.21 -2.65
CA TYR A 174 -9.23 -8.39 -1.87
C TYR A 174 -10.70 -8.40 -1.48
N THR A 175 -11.33 -9.55 -1.70
CA THR A 175 -12.77 -9.74 -1.53
C THR A 175 -13.06 -10.97 -0.69
N THR A 176 -14.31 -11.13 -0.29
CA THR A 176 -14.83 -12.39 0.25
C THR A 176 -14.88 -13.48 -0.84
N PRO A 177 -14.87 -14.78 -0.48
CA PRO A 177 -14.80 -15.87 -1.46
C PRO A 177 -15.99 -16.01 -2.42
N ASN A 178 -17.12 -15.34 -2.15
CA ASN A 178 -18.28 -15.34 -3.03
C ASN A 178 -18.08 -14.48 -4.30
N VAL A 179 -17.02 -13.66 -4.37
CA VAL A 179 -16.70 -12.87 -5.56
C VAL A 179 -15.81 -13.68 -6.51
N THR A 180 -16.21 -13.78 -7.78
CA THR A 180 -15.42 -14.49 -8.80
C THR A 180 -14.11 -13.74 -9.09
N PRO A 181 -12.93 -14.38 -8.95
CA PRO A 181 -11.65 -13.77 -9.30
C PRO A 181 -11.63 -13.34 -10.77
N SER A 182 -11.10 -12.16 -11.05
CA SER A 182 -11.04 -11.62 -12.41
C SER A 182 -10.02 -10.50 -12.53
N GLU A 183 -9.61 -10.20 -13.76
CA GLU A 183 -8.68 -9.10 -14.08
C GLU A 183 -9.31 -8.15 -15.11
N TYR A 184 -8.91 -6.88 -15.05
CA TYR A 184 -9.37 -5.86 -16.00
C TYR A 184 -8.34 -4.75 -16.19
N ASP A 185 -8.14 -4.35 -17.44
CA ASP A 185 -7.28 -3.24 -17.81
C ASP A 185 -8.11 -1.94 -17.85
N TYR A 186 -8.10 -1.19 -16.75
CA TYR A 186 -8.84 0.06 -16.65
C TYR A 186 -8.08 1.21 -17.33
N VAL A 187 -8.71 1.85 -18.32
CA VAL A 187 -8.13 3.06 -18.93
C VAL A 187 -8.49 4.27 -18.09
N ILE A 188 -7.49 4.94 -17.51
CA ILE A 188 -7.68 6.04 -16.57
C ILE A 188 -8.30 7.28 -17.25
N LYS A 189 -9.29 7.92 -16.61
CA LYS A 189 -9.88 9.19 -17.05
C LYS A 189 -9.27 10.41 -16.40
N HIS A 190 -8.72 10.23 -15.20
CA HIS A 190 -8.12 11.27 -14.40
C HIS A 190 -7.04 12.02 -15.18
N GLN A 191 -7.05 13.35 -15.08
CA GLN A 191 -6.23 14.22 -15.93
C GLN A 191 -4.72 13.95 -15.85
N PHE A 192 -4.22 13.51 -14.68
CA PHE A 192 -2.78 13.28 -14.47
C PHE A 192 -2.25 12.01 -15.15
N ALA A 193 -3.13 11.06 -15.47
CA ALA A 193 -2.76 9.75 -16.01
C ALA A 193 -3.68 9.33 -17.18
N ARG A 194 -4.41 10.28 -17.78
CA ARG A 194 -5.46 9.99 -18.75
C ARG A 194 -4.96 9.12 -19.90
N GLY A 195 -5.66 8.02 -20.14
CA GLY A 195 -5.32 7.05 -21.19
C GLY A 195 -4.27 6.02 -20.78
N LEU A 196 -3.57 6.18 -19.65
CA LEU A 196 -2.75 5.10 -19.11
C LEU A 196 -3.66 3.97 -18.61
N ILE A 197 -3.14 2.75 -18.69
CA ILE A 197 -3.83 1.56 -18.20
C ILE A 197 -3.41 1.32 -16.75
N LEU A 198 -4.39 1.11 -15.88
CA LEU A 198 -4.24 0.53 -14.56
C LEU A 198 -4.78 -0.90 -14.59
N PRO A 199 -3.90 -1.92 -14.54
CA PRO A 199 -4.33 -3.28 -14.34
C PRO A 199 -5.01 -3.43 -12.97
N ILE A 200 -6.15 -4.10 -12.93
CA ILE A 200 -6.92 -4.41 -11.73
C ILE A 200 -7.05 -5.92 -11.60
N GLU A 201 -6.83 -6.44 -10.39
CA GLU A 201 -6.99 -7.86 -10.07
C GLU A 201 -7.93 -8.01 -8.88
N ILE A 202 -9.03 -8.75 -9.06
CA ILE A 202 -9.98 -9.14 -8.02
C ILE A 202 -9.62 -10.54 -7.55
N MET A 203 -9.38 -10.70 -6.25
CA MET A 203 -9.11 -12.03 -5.68
C MET A 203 -9.67 -12.16 -4.26
N PRO A 204 -9.98 -13.39 -3.81
CA PRO A 204 -10.32 -13.63 -2.42
C PRO A 204 -9.17 -13.25 -1.49
N SER A 205 -9.49 -12.63 -0.36
CA SER A 205 -8.53 -12.38 0.72
C SER A 205 -7.82 -13.69 1.12
N PRO A 206 -6.51 -13.68 1.39
CA PRO A 206 -5.78 -14.86 1.84
C PRO A 206 -6.38 -15.48 3.11
N GLU A 207 -7.02 -14.69 3.97
CA GLU A 207 -7.73 -15.18 5.16
C GLU A 207 -9.01 -15.95 4.78
N GLY A 208 -9.79 -15.45 3.83
CA GLY A 208 -11.04 -16.09 3.37
C GLY A 208 -10.83 -17.38 2.57
N LYS A 209 -9.63 -17.64 2.06
CA LYS A 209 -9.31 -18.94 1.40
C LYS A 209 -9.29 -20.11 2.40
N ALA A 210 -8.96 -19.87 3.67
CA ALA A 210 -8.94 -20.91 4.69
C ALA A 210 -10.36 -21.42 5.01
N ASP A 211 -11.34 -20.51 5.03
CA ASP A 211 -12.73 -20.83 5.41
C ASP A 211 -13.51 -21.53 4.29
N ALA A 212 -13.25 -21.18 3.02
CA ALA A 212 -13.86 -21.85 1.88
C ALA A 212 -13.39 -23.31 1.72
N ALA A 213 -12.12 -23.60 2.07
CA ALA A 213 -11.58 -24.96 2.05
C ALA A 213 -12.15 -25.85 3.18
N SER A 214 -12.54 -25.25 4.31
CA SER A 214 -13.14 -25.93 5.46
C SER A 214 -14.55 -26.46 5.15
N ASN A 215 -15.37 -25.69 4.42
CA ASN A 215 -16.77 -26.07 4.15
C ASN A 215 -16.96 -27.08 3.01
N THR A 216 -15.93 -27.37 2.23
CA THR A 216 -16.02 -28.35 1.12
C THR A 216 -15.71 -29.79 1.60
N ALA A 217 -15.21 -29.96 2.83
CA ALA A 217 -14.88 -31.28 3.40
C ALA A 217 -16.04 -31.95 4.16
N ALA A 218 -17.23 -31.32 4.18
CA ALA A 218 -18.40 -31.80 4.91
C ALA A 218 -19.60 -31.99 3.97
N HIS A 219 -19.48 -32.88 2.97
CA HIS A 219 -20.63 -33.47 2.29
C HIS A 219 -20.32 -34.87 1.76
#